data_AF-M6VJV8-F1
#
_entry.id   AF-M6VJV8-F1
#
_cell.length_a   1.000
_cell.length_b   1.000
_cell.length_c   1.000
_cell.angle_alpha   90.00
_cell.angle_beta   90.00
_cell.angle_gamma   90.00
#
_symmetry.space_group_name_H-M   'P 1'
#
loop_
_entity.id
_entity.type
_entity.pdbx_description
1 polymer ?
#
loop_
_entity_poly.entity_id
_entity_poly.type
_entity_poly.pdbx_seq_one_letter_code
_entity_poly.pdbx_strand_id
1 'polypeptide(L)'
;MQKILTGFFLLGTLGNLYAHRERLLPDPVDIVEGIHENQAATPPVEIFYMVTTLTPEQAGASDGFWSAGASTDPTNLDFSLLNHVTPRVNSERSGYISLFRNFIRALIYAQSNISQDYYIYQIAGGFNIVDVQGSLGPYTPSNSTAEAVALNRIYWNQVYGWTRFSSNFSFSLNDPDPLEHNLMFDRETFANATSSPGLPELAGFPQGDLRWGNEFFANVAGCEAPLRKRSSGRCYLQQTLVDTAQKISNASRKKSRLPTLPFFKTPISQTASSKGVFISLSDYTSGLCYVTSKDKIECRSILNNGKLGSIKKTTVGDTGYENSYMFGDINNDQKDDFCRLVAGTNKFPLLKCNLGDGEGSFPTEVSFGSVDGGWASGGAANKRMIVKGISGRSFFLSDYRRV
;
A
#
# COMPACT_ATOMS: atom_id res chain seq x y z
N MET A 1 51.04 -15.38 -60.14
CA MET A 1 49.76 -15.09 -60.82
C MET A 1 48.67 -15.10 -59.75
N GLN A 2 48.27 -13.95 -59.18
CA GLN A 2 47.22 -13.03 -59.67
C GLN A 2 45.85 -13.73 -59.66
N LYS A 3 45.11 -13.70 -58.54
CA LYS A 3 44.06 -12.72 -58.12
C LYS A 3 42.71 -12.87 -58.87
N ILE A 4 41.65 -13.06 -58.05
CA ILE A 4 40.31 -12.42 -58.11
C ILE A 4 39.30 -13.07 -59.09
N LEU A 5 38.24 -13.74 -58.62
CA LEU A 5 36.92 -13.27 -58.13
C LEU A 5 35.96 -12.81 -59.25
N THR A 6 34.79 -13.46 -59.37
CA THR A 6 33.44 -12.91 -59.67
C THR A 6 32.48 -14.09 -59.91
N GLY A 7 31.36 -14.23 -59.19
CA GLY A 7 30.02 -13.70 -59.57
C GLY A 7 29.28 -14.75 -60.44
N PHE A 8 27.98 -15.04 -60.38
CA PHE A 8 26.80 -14.43 -59.79
C PHE A 8 25.60 -15.39 -60.14
N PHE A 9 24.50 -15.34 -59.37
CA PHE A 9 23.09 -15.67 -59.74
C PHE A 9 22.68 -17.13 -60.09
N LEU A 10 21.82 -17.77 -59.29
CA LEU A 10 20.34 -17.66 -59.12
C LEU A 10 19.55 -18.55 -60.11
N LEU A 11 18.77 -19.50 -59.57
CA LEU A 11 17.29 -19.61 -59.66
C LEU A 11 16.80 -21.08 -59.57
N GLY A 12 15.69 -21.29 -58.84
CA GLY A 12 14.91 -22.54 -58.87
C GLY A 12 14.33 -22.97 -57.51
N THR A 13 13.45 -22.18 -56.90
CA THR A 13 11.99 -22.43 -56.76
C THR A 13 11.53 -23.33 -55.59
N LEU A 14 11.09 -22.63 -54.54
CA LEU A 14 9.87 -22.77 -53.73
C LEU A 14 9.02 -24.06 -53.79
N GLY A 15 8.85 -24.64 -52.60
CA GLY A 15 7.71 -25.45 -52.18
C GLY A 15 7.56 -25.41 -50.64
N ASN A 16 6.82 -24.40 -50.13
CA ASN A 16 6.06 -24.28 -48.87
C ASN A 16 6.74 -24.60 -47.51
N LEU A 17 7.01 -23.59 -46.67
CA LEU A 17 6.10 -22.86 -45.75
C LEU A 17 5.91 -23.56 -44.40
N TYR A 18 6.72 -23.17 -43.41
CA TYR A 18 6.35 -22.61 -42.09
C TYR A 18 7.54 -22.75 -41.12
N ALA A 19 8.51 -21.84 -41.23
CA ALA A 19 9.49 -21.51 -40.19
C ALA A 19 10.25 -20.21 -40.57
N HIS A 20 9.82 -19.08 -40.04
CA HIS A 20 10.61 -17.84 -39.91
C HIS A 20 10.50 -17.47 -38.43
N ARG A 21 11.54 -17.47 -37.59
CA ARG A 21 12.86 -16.80 -37.61
C ARG A 21 12.77 -15.29 -37.49
N GLU A 22 12.98 -14.77 -36.28
CA GLU A 22 13.66 -13.49 -35.99
C GLU A 22 14.49 -13.71 -34.70
N ARG A 23 15.78 -14.00 -34.82
CA ARG A 23 16.92 -13.07 -34.65
C ARG A 23 16.93 -12.35 -33.29
N LEU A 24 17.77 -12.89 -32.40
CA LEU A 24 18.31 -12.24 -31.20
C LEU A 24 18.87 -10.86 -31.56
N LEU A 25 18.35 -9.83 -30.92
CA LEU A 25 18.98 -8.52 -30.83
C LEU A 25 20.18 -8.63 -29.86
N PRO A 26 21.32 -7.97 -30.14
CA PRO A 26 22.45 -7.94 -29.23
C PRO A 26 22.10 -7.14 -27.97
N ASP A 27 22.61 -7.62 -26.83
CA ASP A 27 22.39 -7.02 -25.51
C ASP A 27 22.62 -5.50 -25.51
N PRO A 28 21.66 -4.71 -25.00
CA PRO A 28 21.94 -3.32 -24.69
C PRO A 28 22.88 -3.28 -23.48
N VAL A 29 24.16 -3.06 -23.79
CA VAL A 29 25.17 -2.33 -23.01
C VAL A 29 24.91 -2.29 -21.50
N ASP A 30 25.77 -2.97 -20.73
CA ASP A 30 25.99 -2.75 -19.30
C ASP A 30 26.02 -1.24 -18.99
N ILE A 31 24.87 -0.70 -18.64
CA ILE A 31 24.79 0.53 -17.85
C ILE A 31 25.17 0.05 -16.47
N VAL A 32 26.45 0.27 -16.13
CA VAL A 32 26.99 0.17 -14.78
C VAL A 32 25.89 0.60 -13.80
N GLU A 33 25.39 -0.37 -13.01
CA GLU A 33 24.52 -0.12 -11.89
C GLU A 33 25.18 0.95 -11.02
N GLY A 34 24.77 2.20 -11.23
CA GLY A 34 25.00 3.24 -10.26
C GLY A 34 24.34 2.74 -9.00
N ILE A 35 25.14 2.56 -7.95
CA ILE A 35 24.74 2.12 -6.63
C ILE A 35 23.76 3.16 -6.06
N HIS A 36 22.51 3.09 -6.50
CA HIS A 36 21.36 3.50 -5.73
C HIS A 36 20.96 2.27 -4.94
N GLU A 37 21.53 2.13 -3.76
CA GLU A 37 21.03 1.21 -2.75
C GLU A 37 19.51 1.44 -2.65
N ASN A 38 18.73 0.42 -3.05
CA ASN A 38 17.27 0.43 -3.07
C ASN A 38 16.72 0.61 -1.66
N GLN A 39 16.68 1.84 -1.15
CA GLN A 39 16.11 2.17 0.17
C GLN A 39 14.60 1.92 0.25
N ALA A 40 13.93 1.65 -0.88
CA ALA A 40 12.49 1.40 -0.97
C ALA A 40 12.10 -0.08 -0.71
N ALA A 41 13.03 -1.03 -0.81
CA ALA A 41 12.79 -2.46 -0.55
C ALA A 41 13.10 -2.89 0.89
N THR A 42 13.66 -1.99 1.71
CA THR A 42 14.04 -2.33 3.08
C THR A 42 12.78 -2.44 3.96
N PRO A 43 12.51 -3.62 4.56
CA PRO A 43 11.40 -3.78 5.49
C PRO A 43 11.57 -2.86 6.71
N PRO A 44 10.47 -2.45 7.38
CA PRO A 44 10.54 -1.79 8.68
C PRO A 44 11.39 -2.59 9.68
N VAL A 45 12.07 -1.88 10.59
CA VAL A 45 12.92 -2.50 11.63
C VAL A 45 12.14 -3.43 12.56
N GLU A 46 10.84 -3.19 12.73
CA GLU A 46 9.93 -4.04 13.46
C GLU A 46 8.64 -4.23 12.66
N ILE A 47 8.23 -5.49 12.49
CA ILE A 47 7.01 -5.88 11.76
C ILE A 47 6.15 -6.79 12.63
N PHE A 48 4.84 -6.53 12.57
CA PHE A 48 3.79 -7.37 13.10
C PHE A 48 2.86 -7.84 11.99
N TYR A 49 2.13 -8.91 12.25
CA TYR A 49 1.21 -9.52 11.31
C TYR A 49 -0.22 -9.43 11.85
N MET A 50 -1.11 -8.86 11.04
CA MET A 50 -2.54 -8.78 11.33
C MET A 50 -3.31 -9.62 10.32
N VAL A 51 -4.15 -10.53 10.82
CA VAL A 51 -5.03 -11.36 9.99
C VAL A 51 -6.42 -10.75 9.95
N THR A 52 -6.99 -10.58 8.75
CA THR A 52 -8.37 -10.10 8.59
C THR A 52 -8.95 -10.50 7.23
N THR A 53 -10.28 -10.46 7.12
CA THR A 53 -11.00 -10.60 5.85
C THR A 53 -11.22 -9.26 5.13
N LEU A 54 -10.86 -8.14 5.77
CA LEU A 54 -10.95 -6.82 5.14
C LEU A 54 -9.96 -6.71 3.97
N THR A 55 -10.48 -6.28 2.81
CA THR A 55 -9.65 -6.04 1.63
C THR A 55 -8.83 -4.75 1.78
N PRO A 56 -7.74 -4.58 1.03
CA PRO A 56 -6.92 -3.37 1.07
C PRO A 56 -7.73 -2.10 0.75
N GLU A 57 -8.72 -2.19 -0.13
CA GLU A 57 -9.60 -1.07 -0.48
C GLU A 57 -10.50 -0.68 0.70
N GLN A 58 -11.05 -1.68 1.40
CA GLN A 58 -11.88 -1.45 2.58
C GLN A 58 -11.07 -0.85 3.72
N ALA A 59 -9.89 -1.42 4.00
CA ALA A 59 -8.97 -0.92 5.01
C ALA A 59 -8.45 0.48 4.68
N GLY A 60 -8.12 0.75 3.41
CA GLY A 60 -7.73 2.08 2.95
C GLY A 60 -8.87 3.11 3.08
N ALA A 61 -10.10 2.73 2.72
CA ALA A 61 -11.27 3.59 2.85
C ALA A 61 -11.61 3.93 4.32
N SER A 62 -11.35 3.03 5.27
CA SER A 62 -11.46 3.28 6.71
C SER A 62 -10.22 3.95 7.32
N ASP A 63 -9.24 4.32 6.49
CA ASP A 63 -7.97 4.92 6.88
C ASP A 63 -7.22 4.03 7.90
N GLY A 64 -7.29 2.71 7.68
CA GLY A 64 -6.65 1.68 8.48
C GLY A 64 -7.65 0.83 9.26
N PHE A 65 -7.18 0.19 10.32
CA PHE A 65 -7.94 -0.79 11.11
C PHE A 65 -8.35 -0.20 12.45
N TRP A 66 -9.59 -0.50 12.86
CA TRP A 66 -10.16 -0.07 14.12
C TRP A 66 -10.39 -1.27 15.03
N SER A 67 -10.16 -1.09 16.34
CA SER A 67 -10.53 -2.08 17.34
C SER A 67 -12.05 -2.31 17.34
N ALA A 68 -12.49 -3.50 17.76
CA ALA A 68 -13.91 -3.86 17.75
C ALA A 68 -14.78 -2.84 18.51
N GLY A 69 -14.31 -2.41 19.69
CA GLY A 69 -15.00 -1.39 20.47
C GLY A 69 -15.01 -0.03 19.78
N ALA A 70 -13.90 0.38 19.17
CA ALA A 70 -13.83 1.68 18.51
C ALA A 70 -14.69 1.75 17.24
N SER A 71 -14.90 0.61 16.57
CA SER A 71 -15.79 0.50 15.42
C SER A 71 -17.27 0.55 15.79
N THR A 72 -17.64 0.21 17.02
CA THR A 72 -19.04 0.14 17.48
C THR A 72 -19.43 1.34 18.32
N ASP A 73 -18.70 1.62 19.41
CA ASP A 73 -18.91 2.77 20.29
C ASP A 73 -17.57 3.32 20.81
N PRO A 74 -17.02 4.36 20.18
CA PRO A 74 -15.74 4.94 20.58
C PRO A 74 -15.79 5.68 21.94
N THR A 75 -16.96 5.82 22.58
CA THR A 75 -17.09 6.48 23.88
C THR A 75 -17.00 5.52 25.07
N ASN A 76 -17.16 4.21 24.83
CA ASN A 76 -17.25 3.20 25.88
C ASN A 76 -16.36 1.97 25.59
N LEU A 77 -15.05 2.17 25.62
CA LEU A 77 -14.07 1.13 25.33
C LEU A 77 -13.65 0.35 26.59
N ASP A 78 -13.44 -0.96 26.43
CA ASP A 78 -12.76 -1.81 27.40
C ASP A 78 -11.26 -1.82 27.10
N PHE A 79 -10.48 -1.23 28.01
CA PHE A 79 -9.02 -1.20 27.94
C PHE A 79 -8.34 -2.24 28.82
N SER A 80 -9.06 -3.24 29.33
CA SER A 80 -8.43 -4.36 30.01
C SER A 80 -7.69 -5.25 29.01
N LEU A 81 -6.35 -5.18 29.02
CA LEU A 81 -5.53 -6.03 28.15
C LEU A 81 -5.74 -7.50 28.49
N LEU A 82 -5.84 -7.84 29.77
CA LEU A 82 -6.14 -9.21 30.19
C LEU A 82 -7.45 -9.71 29.57
N ASN A 83 -8.53 -8.92 29.62
CA ASN A 83 -9.80 -9.32 29.03
C ASN A 83 -9.66 -9.56 27.52
N HIS A 84 -8.94 -8.69 26.81
CA HIS A 84 -8.73 -8.80 25.37
C HIS A 84 -8.03 -10.11 24.97
N VAL A 85 -6.96 -10.47 25.69
CA VAL A 85 -6.12 -11.62 25.31
C VAL A 85 -6.59 -12.95 25.90
N THR A 86 -7.56 -12.92 26.82
CA THR A 86 -8.13 -14.13 27.43
C THR A 86 -9.20 -14.71 26.52
N PRO A 87 -9.04 -15.94 26.02
CA PRO A 87 -10.05 -16.58 25.18
C PRO A 87 -11.41 -16.63 25.88
N ARG A 88 -12.49 -16.37 25.11
CA ARG A 88 -13.90 -16.36 25.58
C ARG A 88 -14.26 -15.26 26.60
N VAL A 89 -13.30 -14.43 27.00
CA VAL A 89 -13.55 -13.20 27.80
C VAL A 89 -13.49 -11.96 26.92
N ASN A 90 -12.79 -12.04 25.78
CA ASN A 90 -12.59 -10.94 24.84
C ASN A 90 -13.87 -10.12 24.62
N SER A 91 -13.79 -8.83 24.95
CA SER A 91 -14.90 -7.90 24.95
C SER A 91 -15.16 -7.39 23.53
N GLU A 92 -16.41 -7.37 23.08
CA GLU A 92 -16.80 -6.68 21.84
C GLU A 92 -16.47 -5.17 21.91
N ARG A 93 -16.35 -4.63 23.13
CA ARG A 93 -15.92 -3.26 23.40
C ARG A 93 -14.41 -3.10 23.48
N SER A 94 -13.63 -4.14 23.20
CA SER A 94 -12.19 -4.10 23.36
C SER A 94 -11.57 -2.97 22.55
N GLY A 95 -10.75 -2.16 23.21
CA GLY A 95 -9.97 -1.07 22.62
C GLY A 95 -8.65 -1.53 21.99
N TYR A 96 -8.45 -2.82 21.76
CA TYR A 96 -7.21 -3.37 21.21
C TYR A 96 -7.44 -4.11 19.90
N ILE A 97 -6.42 -4.14 19.06
CA ILE A 97 -6.33 -4.97 17.85
C ILE A 97 -5.20 -5.98 18.07
N SER A 98 -5.51 -7.27 17.93
CA SER A 98 -4.53 -8.34 18.14
C SER A 98 -3.51 -8.41 17.00
N LEU A 99 -2.24 -8.57 17.35
CA LEU A 99 -1.13 -8.69 16.42
C LEU A 99 -0.26 -9.91 16.75
N PHE A 100 0.30 -10.51 15.71
CA PHE A 100 1.29 -11.58 15.81
C PHE A 100 2.68 -11.03 15.50
N ARG A 101 3.71 -11.54 16.18
CA ARG A 101 5.12 -11.24 15.87
C ARG A 101 5.67 -12.21 14.83
N ASN A 102 5.02 -13.36 14.66
CA ASN A 102 5.46 -14.42 13.75
C ASN A 102 4.42 -14.68 12.66
N PHE A 103 4.86 -14.60 11.39
CA PHE A 103 4.02 -14.84 10.22
C PHE A 103 3.37 -16.23 10.23
N ILE A 104 4.13 -17.29 10.58
CA ILE A 104 3.61 -18.66 10.64
C ILE A 104 2.53 -18.79 11.72
N ARG A 105 2.67 -18.10 12.86
CA ARG A 105 1.59 -18.08 13.87
C ARG A 105 0.34 -17.37 13.38
N ALA A 106 0.48 -16.24 12.68
CA ALA A 106 -0.63 -15.56 12.04
C ALA A 106 -1.35 -16.46 11.02
N LEU A 107 -0.57 -17.18 10.21
CA LEU A 107 -1.10 -18.11 9.22
C LEU A 107 -1.84 -19.29 9.85
N ILE A 108 -1.26 -19.93 10.87
CA ILE A 108 -1.92 -21.02 11.63
C ILE A 108 -3.22 -20.53 12.25
N TYR A 109 -3.21 -19.32 12.82
CA TYR A 109 -4.40 -18.70 13.37
C TYR A 109 -5.46 -18.49 12.28
N ALA A 110 -5.09 -17.95 11.13
CA ALA A 110 -6.00 -17.71 10.01
C ALA A 110 -6.68 -19.01 9.54
N GLN A 111 -5.89 -20.05 9.26
CA GLN A 111 -6.40 -21.35 8.80
C GLN A 111 -7.33 -22.04 9.82
N SER A 112 -7.14 -21.76 11.11
CA SER A 112 -7.96 -22.35 12.17
C SER A 112 -9.26 -21.59 12.44
N ASN A 113 -9.34 -20.32 12.04
CA ASN A 113 -10.42 -19.42 12.47
C ASN A 113 -11.18 -18.73 11.31
N ILE A 114 -10.65 -18.76 10.09
CA ILE A 114 -11.22 -18.06 8.94
C ILE A 114 -11.51 -19.05 7.80
N SER A 115 -12.76 -19.06 7.34
CA SER A 115 -13.23 -19.96 6.26
C SER A 115 -13.31 -19.30 4.89
N GLN A 116 -13.09 -18.00 4.80
CA GLN A 116 -13.16 -17.20 3.58
C GLN A 116 -11.75 -16.76 3.15
N ASP A 117 -11.63 -16.13 1.98
CA ASP A 117 -10.40 -15.46 1.58
C ASP A 117 -10.00 -14.44 2.64
N TYR A 118 -8.70 -14.36 2.92
CA TYR A 118 -8.17 -13.51 3.98
C TYR A 118 -6.86 -12.86 3.55
N TYR A 119 -6.47 -11.87 4.33
CA TYR A 119 -5.24 -11.11 4.13
C TYR A 119 -4.41 -11.17 5.41
N ILE A 120 -3.10 -11.27 5.23
CA ILE A 120 -2.13 -11.04 6.29
C ILE A 120 -1.43 -9.73 5.98
N TYR A 121 -1.76 -8.70 6.76
CA TYR A 121 -1.14 -7.39 6.67
C TYR A 121 0.15 -7.33 7.49
N GLN A 122 1.18 -6.72 6.92
CA GLN A 122 2.42 -6.39 7.61
C GLN A 122 2.30 -4.97 8.18
N ILE A 123 2.34 -4.86 9.50
CA ILE A 123 2.16 -3.63 10.25
C ILE A 123 3.51 -3.22 10.83
N ALA A 124 4.00 -2.03 10.48
CA ALA A 124 5.23 -1.52 11.07
C ALA A 124 5.06 -1.23 12.56
N GLY A 125 6.15 -1.37 13.32
CA GLY A 125 6.22 -0.95 14.72
C GLY A 125 5.81 0.51 14.91
N GLY A 126 5.37 0.87 16.11
CA GLY A 126 4.88 2.21 16.37
C GLY A 126 4.45 2.46 17.81
N PHE A 127 4.27 3.73 18.14
CA PHE A 127 3.90 4.19 19.49
C PHE A 127 2.55 3.63 19.99
N ASN A 128 1.69 3.17 19.09
CA ASN A 128 0.40 2.57 19.39
C ASN A 128 0.47 1.06 19.65
N ILE A 129 1.62 0.41 19.47
CA ILE A 129 1.78 -1.04 19.64
C ILE A 129 2.49 -1.33 20.96
N VAL A 130 2.00 -2.35 21.68
CA VAL A 130 2.51 -2.76 22.99
C VAL A 130 2.61 -4.29 23.05
N ASP A 131 3.69 -4.78 23.63
CA ASP A 131 3.88 -6.21 23.89
C ASP A 131 2.93 -6.73 24.99
N VAL A 132 2.28 -7.87 24.73
CA VAL A 132 1.33 -8.48 25.68
C VAL A 132 2.05 -9.06 26.89
N GLN A 133 3.17 -9.77 26.67
CA GLN A 133 3.92 -10.41 27.75
C GLN A 133 4.62 -9.39 28.63
N GLY A 134 5.20 -8.35 28.05
CA GLY A 134 5.79 -7.24 28.79
C GLY A 134 4.79 -6.37 29.53
N SER A 135 3.48 -6.50 29.25
CA SER A 135 2.43 -5.77 29.97
C SER A 135 1.74 -6.60 31.05
N LEU A 136 1.56 -7.91 30.82
CA LEU A 136 0.87 -8.80 31.78
C LEU A 136 1.85 -9.62 32.64
N GLY A 137 3.11 -9.73 32.23
CA GLY A 137 4.15 -10.47 32.93
C GLY A 137 3.75 -11.92 33.21
N PRO A 138 3.80 -12.38 34.47
CA PRO A 138 3.44 -13.77 34.82
C PRO A 138 1.94 -14.09 34.65
N TYR A 139 1.11 -13.08 34.35
CA TYR A 139 -0.34 -13.25 34.17
C TYR A 139 -0.76 -13.32 32.70
N THR A 140 0.20 -13.33 31.75
CA THR A 140 -0.11 -13.60 30.34
C THR A 140 -0.70 -15.00 30.19
N PRO A 141 -1.91 -15.16 29.63
CA PRO A 141 -2.48 -16.47 29.37
C PRO A 141 -1.59 -17.29 28.43
N SER A 142 -1.34 -18.56 28.76
CA SER A 142 -0.54 -19.46 27.90
C SER A 142 -1.15 -19.68 26.52
N ASN A 143 -2.47 -19.52 26.42
CA ASN A 143 -3.26 -19.56 25.19
C ASN A 143 -3.69 -18.15 24.74
N SER A 144 -2.89 -17.12 25.04
CA SER A 144 -3.12 -15.75 24.58
C SER A 144 -3.42 -15.72 23.08
N THR A 145 -4.42 -14.95 22.69
CA THR A 145 -4.83 -14.75 21.29
C THR A 145 -3.95 -13.75 20.53
N ALA A 146 -3.04 -13.06 21.22
CA ALA A 146 -2.17 -12.04 20.66
C ALA A 146 -0.78 -12.08 21.31
N GLU A 147 0.25 -11.73 20.54
CA GLU A 147 1.63 -11.55 21.04
C GLU A 147 1.93 -10.06 21.30
N ALA A 148 1.33 -9.20 20.49
CA ALA A 148 1.30 -7.75 20.68
C ALA A 148 -0.12 -7.23 20.40
N VAL A 149 -0.38 -6.00 20.82
CA VAL A 149 -1.64 -5.33 20.53
C VAL A 149 -1.41 -3.92 20.04
N ALA A 150 -2.19 -3.48 19.05
CA ALA A 150 -2.32 -2.07 18.75
C ALA A 150 -3.47 -1.45 19.54
N LEU A 151 -3.23 -0.30 20.18
CA LEU A 151 -4.25 0.45 20.90
C LEU A 151 -5.14 1.21 19.93
N ASN A 152 -6.43 0.89 19.97
CA ASN A 152 -7.56 1.54 19.32
C ASN A 152 -7.59 1.47 17.80
N ARG A 153 -6.45 1.72 17.16
CA ARG A 153 -6.32 1.87 15.71
C ARG A 153 -4.93 1.51 15.21
N ILE A 154 -4.87 0.93 14.02
CA ILE A 154 -3.68 0.86 13.17
C ILE A 154 -3.93 1.78 11.97
N TYR A 155 -3.03 2.72 11.72
CA TYR A 155 -3.20 3.71 10.66
C TYR A 155 -2.96 3.09 9.28
N TRP A 156 -3.66 3.57 8.24
CA TRP A 156 -3.37 3.09 6.89
C TRP A 156 -1.92 3.34 6.49
N ASN A 157 -1.35 4.51 6.81
CA ASN A 157 0.05 4.81 6.55
C ASN A 157 1.06 4.07 7.44
N GLN A 158 0.61 3.27 8.42
CA GLN A 158 1.45 2.37 9.21
C GLN A 158 1.52 0.95 8.60
N VAL A 159 0.59 0.60 7.72
CA VAL A 159 0.57 -0.67 6.99
C VAL A 159 1.68 -0.66 5.95
N TYR A 160 2.62 -1.58 6.04
CA TYR A 160 3.72 -1.73 5.07
C TYR A 160 3.25 -2.41 3.78
N GLY A 161 2.38 -3.40 3.92
CA GLY A 161 1.87 -4.18 2.80
C GLY A 161 0.98 -5.33 3.26
N TRP A 162 0.57 -6.19 2.33
CA TRP A 162 -0.28 -7.33 2.59
C TRP A 162 -0.01 -8.48 1.63
N THR A 163 -0.34 -9.68 2.08
CA THR A 163 -0.42 -10.86 1.24
C THR A 163 -1.83 -11.42 1.29
N ARG A 164 -2.39 -11.73 0.12
CA ARG A 164 -3.69 -12.37 -0.01
C ARG A 164 -3.56 -13.89 0.08
N PHE A 165 -4.56 -14.51 0.70
CA PHE A 165 -4.70 -15.95 0.80
C PHE A 165 -6.12 -16.35 0.41
N SER A 166 -6.22 -17.36 -0.45
CA SER A 166 -7.51 -17.95 -0.76
C SER A 166 -8.01 -18.80 0.41
N SER A 167 -9.34 -18.92 0.52
CA SER A 167 -10.03 -19.78 1.50
C SER A 167 -9.58 -21.25 1.46
N ASN A 168 -9.11 -21.73 0.31
CA ASN A 168 -8.60 -23.09 0.11
C ASN A 168 -7.07 -23.18 0.20
N PHE A 169 -6.37 -22.14 0.66
CA PHE A 169 -4.93 -22.11 0.77
C PHE A 169 -4.41 -23.21 1.72
N SER A 170 -3.55 -24.09 1.19
CA SER A 170 -2.82 -25.09 1.96
C SER A 170 -1.32 -24.83 1.84
N PHE A 171 -0.66 -24.56 2.97
CA PHE A 171 0.78 -24.28 2.98
C PHE A 171 1.63 -25.43 2.41
N SER A 172 1.11 -26.67 2.45
CA SER A 172 1.80 -27.83 1.88
C SER A 172 1.67 -27.94 0.36
N LEU A 173 0.75 -27.19 -0.26
CA LEU A 173 0.36 -27.35 -1.68
C LEU A 173 0.40 -26.03 -2.47
N ASN A 174 0.47 -24.88 -1.80
CA ASN A 174 0.32 -23.57 -2.39
C ASN A 174 1.43 -22.64 -1.91
N ASP A 175 1.98 -21.87 -2.84
CA ASP A 175 2.80 -20.70 -2.50
C ASP A 175 1.88 -19.53 -2.15
N PRO A 176 2.24 -18.70 -1.14
CA PRO A 176 1.51 -17.47 -0.86
C PRO A 176 1.60 -16.51 -2.04
N ASP A 177 0.56 -15.67 -2.23
CA ASP A 177 0.64 -14.57 -3.18
C ASP A 177 1.84 -13.65 -2.83
N PRO A 178 2.44 -12.96 -3.81
CA PRO A 178 3.49 -11.99 -3.53
C PRO A 178 3.04 -10.92 -2.53
N LEU A 179 3.98 -10.39 -1.76
CA LEU A 179 3.72 -9.23 -0.91
C LEU A 179 3.39 -8.02 -1.79
N GLU A 180 2.20 -7.48 -1.62
CA GLU A 180 1.80 -6.20 -2.20
C GLU A 180 2.14 -5.08 -1.22
N HIS A 181 2.86 -4.06 -1.70
CA HIS A 181 3.28 -2.94 -0.86
C HIS A 181 2.22 -1.84 -0.82
N ASN A 182 2.05 -1.24 0.36
CA ASN A 182 1.17 -0.09 0.52
C ASN A 182 1.88 1.19 0.05
N LEU A 183 1.42 1.78 -1.05
CA LEU A 183 1.95 3.04 -1.58
C LEU A 183 1.81 4.23 -0.62
N MET A 184 0.96 4.12 0.39
CA MET A 184 0.74 5.16 1.41
C MET A 184 1.54 4.92 2.71
N PHE A 185 2.43 3.93 2.75
CA PHE A 185 3.27 3.68 3.92
C PHE A 185 4.19 4.87 4.23
N ASP A 186 4.07 5.43 5.43
CA ASP A 186 4.90 6.54 5.90
C ASP A 186 6.22 6.00 6.46
N ARG A 187 7.18 5.85 5.54
CA ARG A 187 8.53 5.36 5.85
C ARG A 187 9.27 6.26 6.83
N GLU A 188 9.08 7.58 6.77
CA GLU A 188 9.77 8.54 7.66
C GLU A 188 9.36 8.31 9.10
N THR A 189 8.06 8.10 9.34
CA THR A 189 7.53 7.86 10.67
C THR A 189 7.77 6.43 11.15
N PHE A 190 7.54 5.42 10.31
CA PHE A 190 7.39 4.03 10.77
C PHE A 190 8.52 3.07 10.41
N ALA A 191 9.42 3.41 9.47
CA ALA A 191 10.44 2.44 9.04
C ALA A 191 11.43 2.09 10.15
N ASN A 192 11.78 3.06 10.98
CA ASN A 192 12.68 2.89 12.13
C ASN A 192 11.92 2.95 13.47
N ALA A 193 10.59 2.95 13.44
CA ALA A 193 9.79 3.00 14.65
C ALA A 193 9.79 1.64 15.35
N THR A 194 9.91 1.69 16.67
CA THR A 194 9.80 0.53 17.54
C THR A 194 8.61 0.68 18.47
N SER A 195 8.03 -0.45 18.83
CA SER A 195 6.86 -0.53 19.71
C SER A 195 7.29 -0.54 21.17
N SER A 196 6.32 -0.36 22.08
CA SER A 196 6.60 -0.49 23.51
C SER A 196 6.89 -1.96 23.85
N PRO A 197 7.98 -2.25 24.60
CA PRO A 197 8.26 -3.60 25.07
C PRO A 197 7.27 -4.08 26.14
N GLY A 198 6.33 -3.23 26.58
CA GLY A 198 5.31 -3.54 27.56
C GLY A 198 4.90 -2.29 28.36
N LEU A 199 3.62 -2.19 28.70
CA LEU A 199 3.06 -1.15 29.57
C LEU A 199 2.23 -1.83 30.68
N PRO A 200 2.83 -2.14 31.84
CA PRO A 200 2.16 -2.85 32.94
C PRO A 200 0.87 -2.19 33.43
N GLU A 201 0.75 -0.87 33.30
CA GLU A 201 -0.46 -0.12 33.61
C GLU A 201 -1.66 -0.47 32.73
N LEU A 202 -1.43 -1.07 31.55
CA LEU A 202 -2.49 -1.53 30.65
C LEU A 202 -3.04 -2.92 31.02
N ALA A 203 -2.47 -3.60 32.03
CA ALA A 203 -2.85 -4.96 32.38
C ALA A 203 -4.36 -5.13 32.63
N GLY A 204 -5.00 -4.10 33.19
CA GLY A 204 -6.45 -4.03 33.27
C GLY A 204 -7.07 -4.91 34.34
N PHE A 205 -6.34 -5.21 35.41
CA PHE A 205 -6.94 -5.85 36.58
C PHE A 205 -7.88 -4.88 37.31
N PRO A 206 -8.95 -5.38 37.95
CA PRO A 206 -9.80 -4.57 38.81
C PRO A 206 -9.01 -3.81 39.89
N GLN A 207 -9.51 -2.65 40.31
CA GLN A 207 -8.92 -1.92 41.43
C GLN A 207 -9.02 -2.73 42.73
N GLY A 208 -7.92 -2.80 43.47
CA GLY A 208 -7.83 -3.60 44.70
C GLY A 208 -7.52 -5.09 44.48
N ASP A 209 -7.29 -5.51 43.23
CA ASP A 209 -6.89 -6.88 42.90
C ASP A 209 -5.50 -7.21 43.44
N LEU A 210 -5.33 -8.40 44.02
CA LEU A 210 -4.07 -8.85 44.61
C LEU A 210 -2.92 -8.94 43.59
N ARG A 211 -3.22 -9.07 42.30
CA ARG A 211 -2.22 -9.13 41.23
C ARG A 211 -1.42 -7.83 41.10
N TRP A 212 -2.02 -6.68 41.43
CA TRP A 212 -1.28 -5.40 41.49
C TRP A 212 -0.15 -5.41 42.54
N GLY A 213 -0.23 -6.28 43.55
CA GLY A 213 0.83 -6.43 44.57
C GLY A 213 2.02 -7.28 44.14
N ASN A 214 2.02 -7.81 42.91
CA ASN A 214 3.17 -8.54 42.37
C ASN A 214 4.33 -7.58 42.07
N GLU A 215 5.57 -8.02 42.28
CA GLU A 215 6.79 -7.24 42.04
C GLU A 215 6.87 -6.68 40.62
N PHE A 216 6.35 -7.41 39.63
CA PHE A 216 6.25 -6.96 38.24
C PHE A 216 5.50 -5.63 38.10
N PHE A 217 4.46 -5.38 38.91
CA PHE A 217 3.65 -4.16 38.88
C PHE A 217 4.08 -3.12 39.92
N ALA A 218 5.16 -3.33 40.66
CA ALA A 218 5.57 -2.45 41.76
C ALA A 218 5.79 -0.99 41.34
N ASN A 219 6.16 -0.75 40.07
CA ASN A 219 6.38 0.59 39.53
C ASN A 219 5.09 1.33 39.14
N VAL A 220 3.99 0.60 38.92
CA VAL A 220 2.70 1.16 38.48
C VAL A 220 1.62 1.05 39.55
N ALA A 221 1.80 0.20 40.55
CA ALA A 221 0.86 -0.03 41.63
C ALA A 221 1.22 0.75 42.91
N GLY A 222 0.20 1.08 43.70
CA GLY A 222 0.32 1.54 45.07
C GLY A 222 -0.49 0.64 46.01
N CYS A 223 0.07 0.28 47.16
CA CYS A 223 -0.57 -0.60 48.13
C CYS A 223 -0.86 0.14 49.44
N GLU A 224 -2.00 -0.14 50.07
CA GLU A 224 -2.44 0.48 51.33
C GLU A 224 -1.52 0.16 52.53
N ALA A 225 -0.70 -0.90 52.43
CA ALA A 225 0.31 -1.25 53.42
C ALA A 225 1.63 -1.65 52.75
N PRO A 226 2.81 -1.37 53.36
CA PRO A 226 4.09 -1.84 52.84
C PRO A 226 4.08 -3.36 52.74
N LEU A 227 4.50 -3.92 51.60
CA LEU A 227 4.52 -5.34 51.25
C LEU A 227 5.32 -6.26 52.23
N ARG A 228 5.79 -5.74 53.36
CA ARG A 228 6.48 -6.48 54.42
C ARG A 228 5.48 -6.91 55.50
N LYS A 229 5.07 -8.19 55.39
CA LYS A 229 4.35 -9.05 56.36
C LYS A 229 2.85 -9.21 56.09
N ARG A 230 2.49 -10.23 55.31
CA ARG A 230 1.25 -11.05 55.43
C ARG A 230 -0.06 -10.30 55.70
N SER A 231 -0.20 -9.05 55.29
CA SER A 231 -1.46 -8.33 55.35
C SER A 231 -2.13 -8.42 54.00
N SER A 232 -3.42 -8.73 54.03
CA SER A 232 -4.44 -8.62 52.98
C SER A 232 -4.59 -7.19 52.41
N GLY A 233 -3.47 -6.49 52.21
CA GLY A 233 -3.44 -5.14 51.70
C GLY A 233 -3.85 -5.14 50.23
N ARG A 234 -4.85 -4.35 49.91
CA ARG A 234 -5.26 -4.13 48.52
C ARG A 234 -4.22 -3.26 47.84
N CYS A 235 -3.87 -3.65 46.63
CA CYS A 235 -3.02 -2.88 45.74
C CYS A 235 -3.85 -2.37 44.57
N TYR A 236 -3.51 -1.19 44.11
CA TYR A 236 -4.29 -0.43 43.14
C TYR A 236 -3.34 0.08 42.06
N LEU A 237 -3.81 0.16 40.83
CA LEU A 237 -3.10 0.94 39.82
C LEU A 237 -3.08 2.40 40.28
N GLN A 238 -1.92 3.05 40.21
CA GLN A 238 -1.81 4.46 40.59
C GLN A 238 -2.83 5.31 39.82
N GLN A 239 -3.54 6.20 40.51
CA GLN A 239 -4.64 6.97 39.94
C GLN A 239 -4.23 7.78 38.70
N THR A 240 -2.97 8.24 38.64
CA THR A 240 -2.40 8.96 37.50
C THR A 240 -2.33 8.14 36.22
N LEU A 241 -2.30 6.81 36.35
CA LEU A 241 -2.15 5.83 35.26
C LEU A 241 -3.48 5.16 34.86
N VAL A 242 -4.56 5.37 35.61
CA VAL A 242 -5.89 4.79 35.34
C VAL A 242 -6.37 5.16 33.93
N ASP A 243 -6.08 6.39 33.49
CA ASP A 243 -6.48 6.88 32.18
C ASP A 243 -5.40 6.71 31.10
N THR A 244 -4.30 6.00 31.37
CA THR A 244 -3.17 5.89 30.41
C THR A 244 -3.63 5.29 29.09
N ALA A 245 -4.43 4.21 29.13
CA ALA A 245 -4.97 3.58 27.93
C ALA A 245 -5.84 4.54 27.11
N GLN A 246 -6.69 5.34 27.78
CA GLN A 246 -7.52 6.35 27.13
C GLN A 246 -6.68 7.50 26.56
N LYS A 247 -5.61 7.93 27.25
CA LYS A 247 -4.69 8.96 26.76
C LYS A 247 -3.95 8.49 25.52
N ILE A 248 -3.41 7.27 25.53
CA ILE A 248 -2.75 6.67 24.36
C ILE A 248 -3.77 6.48 23.23
N SER A 249 -4.96 5.96 23.52
CA SER A 249 -6.05 5.84 22.55
C SER A 249 -6.43 7.19 21.94
N ASN A 250 -6.59 8.24 22.74
CA ASN A 250 -6.91 9.60 22.27
C ASN A 250 -5.78 10.19 21.41
N ALA A 251 -4.52 9.93 21.76
CA ALA A 251 -3.38 10.27 20.93
C ALA A 251 -3.44 9.50 19.60
N SER A 252 -3.82 8.21 19.64
CA SER A 252 -4.02 7.34 18.49
C SER A 252 -5.28 7.62 17.66
N ARG A 253 -6.20 8.46 18.15
CA ARG A 253 -7.45 8.86 17.45
C ARG A 253 -7.28 10.06 16.55
N LYS A 254 -6.19 10.84 16.70
CA LYS A 254 -5.93 11.94 15.77
C LYS A 254 -5.88 11.32 14.38
N LYS A 255 -6.74 11.80 13.46
CA LYS A 255 -6.75 11.33 12.07
C LYS A 255 -5.31 11.23 11.60
N SER A 256 -5.02 10.18 10.82
CA SER A 256 -3.84 10.18 9.98
C SER A 256 -3.79 11.56 9.36
N ARG A 257 -2.68 12.29 9.47
CA ARG A 257 -2.45 13.37 8.52
C ARG A 257 -2.16 12.67 7.19
N LEU A 258 -3.19 12.00 6.62
CA LEU A 258 -3.33 11.94 5.19
C LEU A 258 -3.12 13.39 4.78
N PRO A 259 -2.09 13.70 3.99
CA PRO A 259 -1.85 15.07 3.60
C PRO A 259 -3.15 15.57 2.99
N THR A 260 -3.88 16.39 3.74
CA THR A 260 -4.97 17.17 3.18
C THR A 260 -4.25 18.12 2.26
N LEU A 261 -4.23 17.76 0.98
CA LEU A 261 -3.80 18.66 -0.07
C LEU A 261 -4.55 19.97 0.19
N PRO A 262 -3.84 21.10 0.34
CA PRO A 262 -4.51 22.38 0.39
C PRO A 262 -5.46 22.44 -0.80
N PHE A 263 -6.73 22.79 -0.57
CA PHE A 263 -7.57 23.27 -1.65
C PHE A 263 -6.87 24.50 -2.22
N PHE A 264 -6.07 24.32 -3.27
CA PHE A 264 -5.32 25.41 -3.86
C PHE A 264 -6.28 26.32 -4.62
N LYS A 265 -6.63 27.43 -3.96
CA LYS A 265 -7.06 28.66 -4.62
C LYS A 265 -5.85 29.28 -5.32
N THR A 266 -5.49 28.76 -6.50
CA THR A 266 -4.71 29.54 -7.47
C THR A 266 -5.50 29.60 -8.77
N PRO A 267 -5.84 30.80 -9.27
CA PRO A 267 -6.49 30.94 -10.55
C PRO A 267 -5.44 30.64 -11.63
N ILE A 268 -5.41 29.41 -12.13
CA ILE A 268 -4.62 29.06 -13.31
C ILE A 268 -5.45 29.49 -14.52
N SER A 269 -5.03 30.58 -15.14
CA SER A 269 -5.64 31.11 -16.34
C SER A 269 -5.35 30.22 -17.55
N GLN A 270 -6.43 29.91 -18.27
CA GLN A 270 -6.51 29.64 -19.72
C GLN A 270 -5.82 28.36 -20.27
N THR A 271 -6.65 27.31 -20.29
CA THR A 271 -6.88 26.38 -21.41
C THR A 271 -5.73 25.46 -21.87
N ALA A 272 -5.50 24.38 -21.12
CA ALA A 272 -5.56 22.98 -21.58
C ALA A 272 -5.59 22.10 -20.32
N SER A 273 -6.77 21.53 -20.03
CA SER A 273 -7.13 20.68 -18.88
C SER A 273 -6.71 21.12 -17.46
N SER A 274 -7.69 21.61 -16.71
CA SER A 274 -7.56 22.13 -15.34
C SER A 274 -7.46 21.06 -14.23
N LYS A 275 -7.23 19.79 -14.55
CA LYS A 275 -7.20 18.70 -13.56
C LYS A 275 -5.93 17.87 -13.71
N GLY A 276 -5.01 18.01 -12.76
CA GLY A 276 -3.86 17.12 -12.64
C GLY A 276 -4.31 15.68 -12.40
N VAL A 277 -3.58 14.72 -12.97
CA VAL A 277 -3.85 13.29 -12.85
C VAL A 277 -2.80 12.68 -11.90
N PHE A 278 -3.26 11.91 -10.93
CA PHE A 278 -2.39 11.12 -10.07
C PHE A 278 -1.94 9.87 -10.81
N ILE A 279 -0.64 9.60 -10.78
CA ILE A 279 -0.02 8.50 -11.55
C ILE A 279 0.96 7.71 -10.69
N SER A 280 1.21 6.47 -11.07
CA SER A 280 2.34 5.67 -10.59
C SER A 280 3.59 6.07 -11.39
N LEU A 281 4.60 6.65 -10.74
CA LEU A 281 5.90 6.87 -11.37
C LEU A 281 6.76 5.61 -11.31
N SER A 282 6.72 4.91 -10.19
CA SER A 282 7.38 3.61 -9.96
C SER A 282 6.63 2.83 -8.88
N ASP A 283 7.07 1.60 -8.61
CA ASP A 283 6.57 0.69 -7.57
C ASP A 283 6.30 1.37 -6.21
N TYR A 284 7.00 2.46 -5.91
CA TYR A 284 6.93 3.17 -4.63
C TYR A 284 6.75 4.67 -4.75
N THR A 285 6.69 5.23 -5.95
CA THR A 285 6.64 6.69 -6.15
C THR A 285 5.38 7.04 -6.92
N SER A 286 4.51 7.85 -6.32
CA SER A 286 3.38 8.46 -7.04
C SER A 286 3.76 9.84 -7.56
N GLY A 287 3.07 10.27 -8.61
CA GLY A 287 3.27 11.59 -9.22
C GLY A 287 1.95 12.30 -9.45
N LEU A 288 2.03 13.62 -9.61
CA LEU A 288 0.94 14.45 -10.08
C LEU A 288 1.36 15.10 -11.40
N CYS A 289 0.65 14.75 -12.46
CA CYS A 289 0.98 15.13 -13.83
C CYS A 289 -0.10 15.97 -14.50
N TYR A 290 0.35 16.87 -15.37
CA TYR A 290 -0.46 17.85 -16.08
C TYR A 290 -0.06 17.87 -17.55
N VAL A 291 -1.06 17.86 -18.44
CA VAL A 291 -0.86 18.27 -19.82
C VAL A 291 -0.99 19.78 -19.85
N THR A 292 0.11 20.50 -20.04
CA THR A 292 0.15 21.97 -19.85
C THR A 292 0.03 22.75 -21.16
N SER A 293 0.35 22.12 -22.29
CA SER A 293 0.15 22.65 -23.64
C SER A 293 0.00 21.50 -24.64
N LYS A 294 -0.13 21.82 -25.93
CA LYS A 294 -0.24 20.84 -27.02
C LYS A 294 0.99 19.94 -27.21
N ASP A 295 2.10 20.28 -26.58
CA ASP A 295 3.41 19.66 -26.76
C ASP A 295 4.13 19.42 -25.41
N LYS A 296 3.49 19.68 -24.27
CA LYS A 296 4.15 19.60 -22.96
C LYS A 296 3.33 18.90 -21.90
N ILE A 297 4.05 18.08 -21.14
CA ILE A 297 3.59 17.41 -19.94
C ILE A 297 4.49 17.87 -18.79
N GLU A 298 3.90 18.26 -17.68
CA GLU A 298 4.62 18.56 -16.45
C GLU A 298 4.22 17.59 -15.36
N CYS A 299 5.19 16.99 -14.70
CA CYS A 299 4.98 16.08 -13.59
C CYS A 299 5.78 16.50 -12.38
N ARG A 300 5.27 16.13 -11.21
CA ARG A 300 5.98 16.28 -9.95
C ARG A 300 5.81 14.98 -9.18
N SER A 301 6.91 14.41 -8.71
CA SER A 301 6.84 13.31 -7.77
C SER A 301 6.16 13.79 -6.48
N ILE A 302 5.36 12.92 -5.88
CA ILE A 302 4.85 13.09 -4.53
C ILE A 302 5.92 12.50 -3.64
N LEU A 303 6.60 13.37 -2.89
CA LEU A 303 7.61 12.97 -1.94
C LEU A 303 6.96 12.30 -0.74
N ASN A 304 7.73 11.49 -0.01
CA ASN A 304 7.26 10.71 1.15
C ASN A 304 6.63 11.58 2.27
N ASN A 305 6.90 12.88 2.29
CA ASN A 305 6.30 13.85 3.21
C ASN A 305 5.01 14.52 2.67
N GLY A 306 4.43 13.99 1.58
CA GLY A 306 3.25 14.51 0.90
C GLY A 306 3.48 15.81 0.12
N LYS A 307 4.71 16.33 0.05
CA LYS A 307 5.04 17.52 -0.77
C LYS A 307 5.32 17.12 -2.22
N LEU A 308 5.13 18.08 -3.11
CA LEU A 308 5.49 17.92 -4.52
C LEU A 308 6.99 18.16 -4.68
N GLY A 309 7.66 17.24 -5.36
CA GLY A 309 9.03 17.36 -5.81
C GLY A 309 9.20 18.38 -6.92
N SER A 310 10.40 18.41 -7.47
CA SER A 310 10.78 19.29 -8.57
C SER A 310 9.93 19.01 -9.82
N ILE A 311 9.65 20.07 -10.59
CA ILE A 311 8.93 19.94 -11.85
C ILE A 311 9.82 19.21 -12.86
N LYS A 312 9.31 18.10 -13.40
CA LYS A 312 9.83 17.42 -14.57
C LYS A 312 8.98 17.80 -15.76
N LYS A 313 9.64 18.21 -16.85
CA LYS A 313 8.97 18.63 -18.09
C LYS A 313 9.32 17.64 -19.19
N THR A 314 8.30 17.10 -19.82
CA THR A 314 8.43 16.28 -21.03
C THR A 314 7.88 17.06 -22.20
N THR A 315 8.67 17.18 -23.27
CA THR A 315 8.20 17.70 -24.54
C THR A 315 7.81 16.52 -25.43
N VAL A 316 6.60 16.55 -25.97
CA VAL A 316 6.06 15.52 -26.88
C VAL A 316 5.61 16.16 -28.18
N GLY A 317 5.54 15.38 -29.27
CA GLY A 317 5.20 15.93 -30.59
C GLY A 317 3.78 16.50 -30.70
N ASP A 318 2.83 15.92 -29.98
CA ASP A 318 1.42 16.34 -29.91
C ASP A 318 0.79 15.61 -28.71
N THR A 319 0.14 16.29 -27.78
CA THR A 319 -0.55 15.68 -26.62
C THR A 319 -1.90 15.06 -26.97
N GLY A 320 -2.30 15.17 -28.24
CA GLY A 320 -3.49 14.55 -28.80
C GLY A 320 -4.74 15.41 -28.73
N TYR A 321 -5.85 14.78 -29.11
CA TYR A 321 -7.17 15.38 -29.03
C TYR A 321 -7.54 15.69 -27.57
N GLU A 322 -8.39 16.70 -27.39
CA GLU A 322 -8.90 17.06 -26.07
C GLU A 322 -9.59 15.85 -25.42
N ASN A 323 -9.31 15.62 -24.14
CA ASN A 323 -9.83 14.49 -23.35
C ASN A 323 -9.53 13.09 -23.92
N SER A 324 -8.53 12.96 -24.80
CA SER A 324 -8.12 11.66 -25.37
C SER A 324 -6.87 11.05 -24.74
N TYR A 325 -6.23 11.79 -23.84
CA TYR A 325 -5.01 11.37 -23.18
C TYR A 325 -5.29 10.70 -21.84
N MET A 326 -4.40 9.82 -21.41
CA MET A 326 -4.46 9.12 -20.14
C MET A 326 -3.06 8.71 -19.66
N PHE A 327 -3.00 8.36 -18.38
CA PHE A 327 -1.81 7.80 -17.76
C PHE A 327 -2.12 6.38 -17.29
N GLY A 328 -1.31 5.42 -17.71
CA GLY A 328 -1.45 4.04 -17.27
C GLY A 328 -0.32 3.18 -17.79
N ASP A 329 0.06 2.20 -16.98
CA ASP A 329 1.06 1.21 -17.34
C ASP A 329 0.58 0.36 -18.52
N ILE A 330 1.24 0.51 -19.67
CA ILE A 330 0.91 -0.23 -20.91
C ILE A 330 1.96 -1.28 -21.28
N ASN A 331 3.15 -1.23 -20.70
CA ASN A 331 4.24 -2.17 -20.95
C ASN A 331 4.45 -3.15 -19.77
N ASN A 332 3.64 -3.04 -18.72
CA ASN A 332 3.67 -3.83 -17.49
C ASN A 332 5.00 -3.70 -16.73
N ASP A 333 5.57 -2.49 -16.70
CA ASP A 333 6.78 -2.17 -15.94
C ASP A 333 6.49 -1.47 -14.59
N GLN A 334 5.21 -1.41 -14.20
CA GLN A 334 4.67 -0.78 -12.99
C GLN A 334 4.78 0.76 -12.96
N LYS A 335 5.14 1.38 -14.08
CA LYS A 335 5.20 2.82 -14.27
C LYS A 335 4.05 3.22 -15.19
N ASP A 336 3.32 4.27 -14.84
CA ASP A 336 2.28 4.75 -15.73
C ASP A 336 2.90 5.47 -16.93
N ASP A 337 2.41 5.15 -18.12
CA ASP A 337 2.82 5.74 -19.39
C ASP A 337 1.82 6.79 -19.85
N PHE A 338 2.27 7.78 -20.64
CA PHE A 338 1.38 8.81 -21.18
C PHE A 338 0.86 8.42 -22.57
N CYS A 339 -0.37 7.94 -22.65
CA CYS A 339 -1.03 7.54 -23.88
C CYS A 339 -2.02 8.60 -24.38
N ARG A 340 -2.14 8.75 -25.70
CA ARG A 340 -3.13 9.64 -26.32
C ARG A 340 -3.48 9.23 -27.74
N LEU A 341 -4.54 9.86 -28.26
CA LEU A 341 -4.93 9.76 -29.66
C LEU A 341 -4.55 11.00 -30.43
N VAL A 342 -3.86 10.80 -31.54
CA VAL A 342 -3.43 11.87 -32.46
C VAL A 342 -4.06 11.69 -33.83
N ALA A 343 -3.99 12.73 -34.66
CA ALA A 343 -4.50 12.67 -36.03
C ALA A 343 -3.76 11.58 -36.85
N GLY A 344 -4.54 10.74 -37.54
CA GLY A 344 -4.04 9.74 -38.48
C GLY A 344 -4.42 10.06 -39.92
N THR A 345 -3.74 9.44 -40.88
CA THR A 345 -3.93 9.71 -42.32
C THR A 345 -5.16 9.01 -42.93
N ASN A 346 -5.70 7.97 -42.26
CA ASN A 346 -6.65 7.03 -42.87
C ASN A 346 -8.07 7.09 -42.26
N LYS A 347 -8.58 8.29 -41.93
CA LYS A 347 -9.85 8.53 -41.21
C LYS A 347 -9.93 7.98 -39.78
N PHE A 348 -8.99 7.13 -39.37
CA PHE A 348 -8.84 6.62 -38.01
C PHE A 348 -7.70 7.35 -37.28
N PRO A 349 -7.86 7.66 -35.98
CA PRO A 349 -6.80 8.22 -35.16
C PRO A 349 -5.71 7.19 -34.83
N LEU A 350 -4.51 7.68 -34.54
CA LEU A 350 -3.38 6.85 -34.12
C LEU A 350 -3.29 6.83 -32.59
N LEU A 351 -3.09 5.65 -32.00
CA LEU A 351 -2.72 5.52 -30.59
C LEU A 351 -1.20 5.66 -30.45
N LYS A 352 -0.78 6.62 -29.63
CA LYS A 352 0.62 6.86 -29.29
C LYS A 352 0.78 6.94 -27.79
N CYS A 353 1.85 6.34 -27.27
CA CYS A 353 2.20 6.41 -25.87
C CYS A 353 3.64 6.85 -25.70
N ASN A 354 3.91 7.68 -24.70
CA ASN A 354 5.26 7.96 -24.26
C ASN A 354 5.53 7.19 -22.96
N LEU A 355 6.54 6.34 -22.97
CA LEU A 355 6.86 5.46 -21.84
C LEU A 355 7.43 6.25 -20.67
N GLY A 356 6.98 5.94 -19.46
CA GLY A 356 7.44 6.57 -18.22
C GLY A 356 8.87 6.13 -17.83
N ASP A 357 9.69 7.07 -17.36
CA ASP A 357 11.06 6.77 -16.92
C ASP A 357 11.15 6.24 -15.49
N GLY A 358 10.16 6.51 -14.63
CA GLY A 358 10.25 6.24 -13.19
C GLY A 358 10.20 7.50 -12.32
N GLU A 359 10.48 8.65 -12.93
CA GLU A 359 10.87 9.88 -12.26
C GLU A 359 10.00 11.08 -12.66
N GLY A 360 9.02 10.85 -13.54
CA GLY A 360 8.07 11.86 -14.02
C GLY A 360 8.40 12.44 -15.39
N SER A 361 9.25 11.77 -16.17
CA SER A 361 9.44 12.10 -17.59
C SER A 361 8.92 10.97 -18.49
N PHE A 362 8.51 11.32 -19.71
CA PHE A 362 8.02 10.35 -20.71
C PHE A 362 8.84 10.43 -22.01
N PRO A 363 10.12 10.02 -21.99
CA PRO A 363 11.06 10.30 -23.08
C PRO A 363 10.82 9.50 -24.35
N THR A 364 10.25 8.29 -24.24
CA THR A 364 10.25 7.32 -25.35
C THR A 364 8.86 7.20 -25.97
N GLU A 365 8.66 7.69 -27.20
CA GLU A 365 7.39 7.51 -27.91
C GLU A 365 7.31 6.14 -28.60
N VAL A 366 6.19 5.46 -28.41
CA VAL A 366 5.79 4.23 -29.08
C VAL A 366 4.47 4.47 -29.81
N SER A 367 4.34 3.97 -31.04
CA SER A 367 3.10 4.02 -31.81
C SER A 367 2.48 2.63 -31.93
N PHE A 368 1.19 2.55 -31.61
CA PHE A 368 0.39 1.32 -31.68
C PHE A 368 -0.46 1.24 -32.97
N GLY A 369 -0.26 2.18 -33.90
CA GLY A 369 -0.99 2.24 -35.16
C GLY A 369 -2.39 2.85 -35.03
N SER A 370 -3.17 2.68 -36.10
CA SER A 370 -4.53 3.21 -36.21
C SER A 370 -5.50 2.40 -35.35
N VAL A 371 -6.31 3.09 -34.56
CA VAL A 371 -7.35 2.47 -33.74
C VAL A 371 -8.73 3.00 -34.13
N ASP A 372 -9.71 2.11 -34.25
CA ASP A 372 -11.11 2.52 -34.30
C ASP A 372 -11.55 2.86 -32.89
N GLY A 373 -11.81 4.15 -32.63
CA GLY A 373 -12.32 4.57 -31.34
C GLY A 373 -13.80 4.93 -31.33
N GLY A 374 -14.57 4.34 -32.25
CA GLY A 374 -16.03 4.40 -32.24
C GLY A 374 -16.65 5.68 -32.82
N TRP A 375 -17.97 5.63 -33.01
CA TRP A 375 -18.79 6.67 -33.62
C TRP A 375 -19.51 7.50 -32.53
N ALA A 376 -19.18 8.78 -32.43
CA ALA A 376 -19.88 9.74 -31.58
C ALA A 376 -20.25 10.97 -32.41
N SER A 377 -21.41 11.59 -32.12
CA SER A 377 -21.78 12.90 -32.66
C SER A 377 -20.77 13.94 -32.13
N GLY A 378 -19.77 14.27 -32.95
CA GLY A 378 -18.62 15.11 -32.59
C GLY A 378 -17.24 14.46 -32.77
N GLY A 379 -17.18 13.20 -33.24
CA GLY A 379 -15.92 12.52 -33.58
C GLY A 379 -15.11 12.02 -32.37
N ALA A 380 -13.85 11.66 -32.59
CA ALA A 380 -12.93 11.02 -31.63
C ALA A 380 -12.71 11.79 -30.30
N ALA A 381 -13.14 13.05 -30.24
CA ALA A 381 -13.05 13.92 -29.07
C ALA A 381 -14.04 13.56 -27.94
N ASN A 382 -15.12 12.82 -28.24
CA ASN A 382 -16.27 12.69 -27.33
C ASN A 382 -16.39 11.31 -26.65
N LYS A 383 -15.36 10.91 -25.88
CA LYS A 383 -15.28 9.81 -24.89
C LYS A 383 -14.45 8.61 -25.34
N ARG A 384 -13.28 8.45 -24.73
CA ARG A 384 -12.46 7.23 -24.81
C ARG A 384 -11.73 7.05 -23.49
N MET A 385 -11.91 5.91 -22.83
CA MET A 385 -11.27 5.61 -21.55
C MET A 385 -10.39 4.38 -21.75
N ILE A 386 -9.08 4.54 -21.53
CA ILE A 386 -8.23 3.38 -21.24
C ILE A 386 -8.38 3.13 -19.75
N VAL A 387 -8.80 1.92 -19.37
CA VAL A 387 -9.05 1.53 -17.98
C VAL A 387 -7.90 0.66 -17.51
N LYS A 388 -7.31 1.00 -16.37
CA LYS A 388 -6.38 0.12 -15.66
C LYS A 388 -7.16 -1.09 -15.16
N GLY A 389 -6.88 -2.26 -15.73
CA GLY A 389 -7.44 -3.52 -15.32
C GLY A 389 -6.79 -4.05 -14.03
N ILE A 390 -7.54 -4.88 -13.32
CA ILE A 390 -7.23 -5.56 -12.06
C ILE A 390 -6.00 -6.50 -12.07
N SER A 391 -5.18 -6.49 -13.12
CA SER A 391 -4.00 -7.36 -13.25
C SER A 391 -2.85 -6.72 -14.05
N GLY A 392 -2.68 -5.40 -13.94
CA GLY A 392 -1.66 -4.66 -14.70
C GLY A 392 -1.96 -4.51 -16.20
N ARG A 393 -3.13 -4.96 -16.67
CA ARG A 393 -3.54 -4.85 -18.08
C ARG A 393 -4.37 -3.60 -18.32
N SER A 394 -3.94 -2.73 -19.24
CA SER A 394 -4.71 -1.57 -19.67
C SER A 394 -5.67 -1.93 -20.82
N PHE A 395 -6.95 -1.56 -20.69
CA PHE A 395 -7.99 -1.86 -21.69
C PHE A 395 -8.51 -0.59 -22.37
N PHE A 396 -8.54 -0.58 -23.69
CA PHE A 396 -9.17 0.51 -24.45
C PHE A 396 -10.68 0.26 -24.61
N LEU A 397 -11.52 1.13 -24.06
CA LEU A 397 -12.98 1.06 -24.21
C LEU A 397 -13.47 2.13 -25.19
N SER A 398 -14.22 1.69 -26.20
CA SER A 398 -14.98 2.57 -27.10
C SER A 398 -16.48 2.50 -26.77
N ASP A 399 -17.16 3.65 -26.72
CA ASP A 399 -18.61 3.73 -26.47
C ASP A 399 -19.35 3.33 -27.76
N TYR A 400 -19.68 2.04 -27.91
CA TYR A 400 -20.53 1.54 -28.99
C TYR A 400 -22.01 1.69 -28.57
N ARG A 401 -22.64 2.84 -28.85
CA ARG A 401 -24.10 2.86 -28.96
C ARG A 401 -24.48 2.23 -30.29
N ARG A 402 -24.99 1.00 -30.27
CA ARG A 402 -25.81 0.50 -31.38
C ARG A 402 -27.06 1.40 -31.47
N VAL A 403 -27.28 1.99 -32.63
CA VAL A 403 -28.62 2.39 -33.07
C VAL A 403 -29.21 1.20 -33.80
#